data_AF-A0AAU1AUX3-F1
#
_entry.id   AF-A0AAU1AUX3-F1
#
_cell.length_a   1.000
_cell.length_b   1.000
_cell.length_c   1.000
_cell.angle_alpha   90.00
_cell.angle_beta   90.00
_cell.angle_gamma   90.00
#
_symmetry.space_group_name_H-M   'P 1'
#
loop_
_entity.id
_entity.type
_entity.pdbx_description
1 polymer ?
#
loop_
_entity_poly.entity_id
_entity_poly.type
_entity_poly.pdbx_seq_one_letter_code
_entity_poly.pdbx_strand_id
1 'polypeptide(L)' 'MTSRNQRAVRLYEITYLGTGPEPEVRTVEAGEVAAVIEYAGEHGMQVRVRPCRRPVEEPSTRKEDAS' A
#
# COMPACT_ATOMS: atom_id res chain seq x y z
N MET A 1 21.33 4.59 -20.92
CA MET A 1 20.04 3.90 -21.10
C MET A 1 19.96 2.73 -20.13
N THR A 2 19.51 2.94 -18.90
CA THR A 2 19.12 1.84 -18.00
C THR A 2 17.62 1.76 -18.04
N SER A 3 17.11 1.08 -19.08
CA SER A 3 15.69 0.77 -19.17
C SER A 3 15.39 -0.23 -18.06
N ARG A 4 14.97 0.30 -16.90
CA ARG A 4 14.56 -0.48 -15.75
C ARG A 4 13.41 -1.35 -16.21
N ASN A 5 13.66 -2.65 -16.30
CA ASN A 5 12.62 -3.69 -16.32
C ASN A 5 11.96 -3.75 -14.93
N GLN A 6 11.47 -2.61 -14.43
CA GLN A 6 10.51 -2.59 -13.34
C GLN A 6 9.23 -3.14 -13.95
N ARG A 7 9.01 -4.45 -13.81
CA ARG A 7 7.66 -5.01 -13.96
C ARG A 7 6.74 -4.07 -13.22
N ALA A 8 5.73 -3.54 -13.91
CA ALA A 8 4.73 -2.69 -13.29
C ALA A 8 4.00 -3.55 -12.24
N VAL A 9 4.52 -3.55 -11.00
CA VAL A 9 3.92 -4.27 -9.90
C VAL A 9 2.58 -3.61 -9.64
N ARG A 10 1.50 -4.41 -9.69
CA ARG A 10 0.16 -3.89 -9.41
C ARG A 10 0.06 -3.65 -7.91
N LEU A 11 -0.16 -2.41 -7.55
CA LEU A 11 -0.33 -1.98 -6.17
C LEU A 11 -1.82 -1.89 -5.82
N TYR A 12 -2.11 -2.17 -4.56
CA TYR A 12 -3.44 -2.07 -3.97
C TYR A 12 -3.39 -1.24 -2.70
N GLU A 13 -4.36 -0.35 -2.57
CA GLU A 13 -4.66 0.38 -1.34
C GLU A 13 -5.56 -0.49 -0.46
N ILE A 14 -5.14 -0.68 0.78
CA ILE A 14 -5.86 -1.38 1.84
C ILE A 14 -6.30 -0.34 2.85
N THR A 15 -7.59 -0.29 3.17
CA THR A 15 -8.13 0.50 4.27
C THR A 15 -8.66 -0.43 5.34
N TYR A 16 -8.12 -0.35 6.56
CA TYR A 16 -8.65 -1.04 7.73
C TYR A 16 -9.78 -0.20 8.33
N LEU A 17 -10.96 -0.81 8.45
CA LEU A 17 -12.17 -0.19 8.94
C LEU A 17 -12.41 -0.63 10.39
N GLY A 18 -12.66 0.33 11.28
CA GLY A 18 -13.11 0.07 12.65
C GLY A 18 -12.03 -0.19 13.69
N THR A 19 -10.74 0.03 13.39
CA THR A 19 -9.63 -0.16 14.35
C THR A 19 -9.34 1.08 15.21
N GLY A 20 -10.01 2.21 15.00
CA GLY A 20 -9.79 3.46 15.74
C GLY A 20 -10.59 4.66 15.20
N PRO A 21 -10.32 5.89 15.69
CA PRO A 21 -11.01 7.11 15.27
C PRO A 21 -10.73 7.49 13.81
N GLU A 22 -9.60 7.05 13.24
CA GLU A 22 -9.27 7.24 11.84
C GLU A 22 -8.97 5.89 11.17
N PRO A 23 -9.44 5.69 9.93
CA PRO A 23 -9.14 4.48 9.17
C PRO A 23 -7.66 4.45 8.76
N GLU A 24 -6.99 3.35 9.05
CA GLU A 24 -5.60 3.14 8.64
C GLU A 24 -5.56 2.72 7.17
N VAL A 25 -4.71 3.40 6.38
CA VAL A 25 -4.54 3.14 4.94
C VAL A 25 -3.11 2.70 4.66
N ARG A 26 -2.93 1.60 3.93
CA ARG A 26 -1.62 1.09 3.48
C ARG A 26 -1.65 0.74 2.00
N THR A 27 -0.50 0.78 1.34
CA THR A 27 -0.35 0.26 -0.03
C THR A 27 0.48 -1.02 -0.01
N VAL A 28 0.04 -2.05 -0.71
CA VAL A 28 0.69 -3.37 -0.77
C VAL A 28 0.77 -3.86 -2.22
N GLU A 29 1.66 -4.80 -2.48
CA GLU A 29 1.70 -5.49 -3.77
C GLU A 29 0.52 -6.46 -3.94
N ALA A 30 0.16 -6.76 -5.19
CA ALA A 30 -0.88 -7.75 -5.49
C ALA A 30 -0.65 -9.11 -4.81
N GLY A 31 0.61 -9.53 -4.66
CA GLY A 31 0.99 -10.78 -3.99
C GLY A 31 0.75 -10.77 -2.48
N GLU A 32 0.66 -9.59 -1.86
CA GLU A 32 0.50 -9.43 -0.41
C GLU A 32 -0.97 -9.29 0.02
N VAL A 33 -1.88 -9.07 -0.93
CA VAL A 33 -3.32 -8.86 -0.64
C VAL A 33 -3.94 -10.04 0.11
N ALA A 34 -3.55 -11.28 -0.23
CA ALA A 34 -4.09 -12.47 0.43
C ALA A 34 -3.72 -12.50 1.93
N ALA A 35 -2.44 -12.25 2.25
CA ALA A 35 -1.97 -12.21 3.64
C ALA A 35 -2.65 -11.10 4.46
N VAL A 36 -2.92 -9.95 3.84
CA VAL A 36 -3.68 -8.86 4.48
C VAL A 36 -5.10 -9.30 4.84
N ILE A 37 -5.78 -10.00 3.93
CA ILE A 37 -7.15 -10.49 4.17
C ILE A 37 -7.16 -11.55 5.26
N GLU A 38 -6.19 -12.47 5.24
CA GLU A 38 -6.04 -13.50 6.27
C GLU A 38 -5.84 -12.87 7.65
N TYR A 39 -4.89 -11.94 7.78
CA TYR A 39 -4.66 -11.19 9.01
C TYR A 39 -5.93 -10.46 9.48
N ALA A 40 -6.64 -9.79 8.57
CA ALA A 40 -7.89 -9.12 8.93
C ALA A 40 -8.94 -10.11 9.45
N GLY A 41 -9.05 -11.28 8.82
CA GLY A 41 -9.95 -12.35 9.26
C GLY A 41 -9.61 -12.91 10.65
N GLU A 42 -8.33 -13.19 10.91
CA GLU A 42 -7.85 -13.68 12.20
C GLU A 42 -8.12 -12.69 13.35
N HIS A 43 -8.08 -11.39 13.03
CA HIS A 43 -8.27 -10.32 14.01
C HIS A 43 -9.68 -9.72 14.02
N GLY A 44 -10.63 -10.27 13.24
CA GLY A 44 -12.01 -9.76 13.16
C GLY A 44 -12.13 -8.33 12.61
N MET A 45 -11.17 -7.91 11.79
CA MET A 45 -11.10 -6.58 11.19
C MET A 45 -11.81 -6.56 9.83
N GLN A 46 -12.47 -5.43 9.52
CA GLN A 46 -13.01 -5.20 8.19
C GLN A 46 -11.97 -4.47 7.34
N VAL A 47 -11.76 -4.92 6.10
CA VAL A 47 -10.84 -4.27 5.16
C VAL A 47 -11.52 -3.90 3.84
N ARG A 48 -11.14 -2.76 3.27
CA ARG A 48 -11.48 -2.34 1.91
C ARG A 48 -10.24 -2.38 1.03
N VAL A 49 -10.34 -3.04 -0.11
CA VAL A 49 -9.24 -3.18 -1.09
C VAL A 49 -9.57 -2.40 -2.36
N ARG A 50 -8.64 -1.57 -2.85
CA ARG A 50 -8.80 -0.80 -4.09
C ARG A 50 -7.51 -0.86 -4.92
N PRO A 51 -7.58 -1.12 -6.23
CA PRO A 51 -6.39 -1.01 -7.09
C PRO A 51 -5.90 0.44 -7.14
N CYS A 52 -4.58 0.64 -7.00
CA CYS A 52 -3.97 1.96 -7.14
C CYS A 52 -4.07 2.42 -8.61
N ARG A 53 -4.65 3.59 -8.85
CA ARG A 53 -4.81 4.16 -10.21
C ARG A 53 -3.58 4.94 -10.70
N ARG A 54 -2.61 5.19 -9.83
CA ARG A 54 -1.35 5.87 -10.15
C ARG A 54 -0.19 4.99 -9.69
N PRO A 55 0.96 4.98 -10.40
CA PRO A 55 2.21 4.53 -9.79
C PRO A 55 2.38 5.33 -8.50
N VAL A 56 2.54 4.65 -7.37
CA VAL A 56 2.92 5.33 -6.13
C VAL A 56 4.28 5.96 -6.41
N GLU A 57 4.35 7.29 -6.36
CA GLU A 57 5.63 7.99 -6.31
C GLU A 57 6.37 7.42 -5.10
N GLU A 58 7.52 6.76 -5.34
CA GLU A 58 8.44 6.39 -4.26
C GLU A 58 8.56 7.61 -3.33
N PRO A 59 8.43 7.45 -2.01
CA PRO A 59 8.55 8.57 -1.09
C PRO A 59 9.91 9.18 -1.38
N SER A 60 9.90 10.36 -2.01
CA SER A 60 11.11 11.10 -2.28
C SER A 60 11.74 11.31 -0.92
N THR A 61 12.85 10.60 -0.67
CA THR A 61 13.76 10.93 0.41
C THR A 61 14.11 12.39 0.17
N ARG A 62 13.38 13.28 0.85
CA ARG A 62 13.63 14.72 0.87
C ARG A 62 15.04 14.82 1.40
N LYS A 63 16.00 14.98 0.49
CA LYS A 63 17.33 15.41 0.89
C LYS A 63 17.12 16.80 1.47
N GLU A 64 17.39 16.85 2.76
CA GLU A 64 17.65 18.06 3.53
C GLU A 64 18.71 18.86 2.77
N ASP A 65 18.30 19.87 2.03
CA ASP A 65 19.21 20.94 1.62
C ASP A 65 19.23 21.95 2.77
N ALA A 66 20.25 21.81 3.62
CA ALA A 66 20.66 22.84 4.56
C ALA A 66 21.51 23.87 3.80
N SER A 67 21.14 25.14 3.90
CA SER A 67 22.03 26.29 3.68
C SER A 67 21.57 27.44 4.55
#